data_AF-A0A1E5SL64-F1
#
_entry.id   AF-A0A1E5SL64-F1
#
_cell.length_a   1.000
_cell.length_b   1.000
_cell.length_c   1.000
_cell.angle_alpha   90.00
_cell.angle_beta   90.00
_cell.angle_gamma   90.00
#
_symmetry.space_group_name_H-M   'P 1'
#
loop_
_entity.id
_entity.type
_entity.pdbx_description
1 polymer ?
#
loop_
_entity_poly.entity_id
_entity_poly.type
_entity_poly.pdbx_seq_one_letter_code
_entity_poly.pdbx_strand_id
1 'polypeptide(L)'
;MKRVFLLLIAILLGTNSSVFSFQFDQFTTTYYNLADSNFDKESAYGTVSFVEKYFRVVGNSGFDKSIYHVVEKLKAAGYVEEKTAKSSDRLVYRIEKRALKNPTWEPVAGSLKLASGEEILNFETNFNMIAINSYSTNGEQDFDLVYVGDSKANELDDYDIKGKVIIGENSASFLFREGVQKRGAVGVISYRIPGYNQASKHRNSISFSSIPRDEEAKSFAILTSYNAYNKIQDAIYEDKYGLKINLETKIYPSEELTLVAEVRGSSLPEERFVFSAHVQEPGANDNASGVGVLMEVASSTAKLLKAGKVNPERTITYLFGDEITSTRRYIQEDRERAKNIKWGMSLDMVGQNTALTGGTFLIEKMPDPGAIWVRGVEKHSEWGGRPLQKKDLKPHYFNDLAIGIFEHIGEKKDWEVKFNPFEGGSDHVPFLSGNIPGLLLWHFTDEFYHTDGDRLDKVSKETLHNVGVGAMMISLMLTENKPQLADRILLHVSTEAAMRLTAEARLSQFEVDRGKDKEAEKDILNTWFDYYGKVFDTTLDLNPKDKVAFQKNLSDTKSALWQLRGITIGKLK
;
A
#
# COMPACT_ATOMS: atom_id res chain seq x y z
N MET A 1 3.21 -39.81 10.87
CA MET A 1 2.38 -40.35 11.98
C MET A 1 2.73 -39.76 13.35
N LYS A 2 3.76 -40.18 14.12
CA LYS A 2 3.91 -39.72 15.52
C LYS A 2 4.25 -38.22 15.70
N ARG A 3 5.14 -37.62 14.89
CA ARG A 3 5.62 -36.23 15.14
C ARG A 3 4.58 -35.12 14.85
N VAL A 4 3.86 -35.17 13.73
CA VAL A 4 2.85 -34.14 13.34
C VAL A 4 1.51 -34.32 14.07
N PHE A 5 1.16 -35.55 14.48
CA PHE A 5 -0.01 -35.78 15.35
C PHE A 5 0.27 -35.35 16.80
N LEU A 6 1.47 -35.65 17.33
CA LEU A 6 1.92 -35.10 18.61
C LEU A 6 2.09 -33.57 18.55
N LEU A 7 2.38 -32.98 17.38
CA LEU A 7 2.49 -31.53 17.15
C LEU A 7 1.18 -30.79 17.44
N LEU A 8 0.07 -31.18 16.79
CA LEU A 8 -1.23 -30.53 17.00
C LEU A 8 -1.77 -30.76 18.41
N ILE A 9 -1.53 -31.94 18.99
CA ILE A 9 -1.92 -32.25 20.37
C ILE A 9 -1.04 -31.51 21.38
N ALA A 10 0.27 -31.35 21.15
CA ALA A 10 1.16 -30.63 22.06
C ALA A 10 0.98 -29.10 21.98
N ILE A 11 0.58 -28.55 20.83
CA ILE A 11 0.17 -27.15 20.71
C ILE A 11 -1.16 -26.91 21.46
N LEU A 12 -2.11 -27.84 21.39
CA LEU A 12 -3.33 -27.83 22.22
C LEU A 12 -3.05 -27.92 23.73
N LEU A 13 -1.94 -28.54 24.13
CA LEU A 13 -1.49 -28.68 25.53
C LEU A 13 -0.51 -27.57 25.98
N GLY A 14 -0.15 -26.63 25.09
CA GLY A 14 0.67 -25.46 25.43
C GLY A 14 2.16 -25.73 25.70
N THR A 15 2.69 -26.93 25.40
CA THR A 15 4.04 -27.31 25.87
C THR A 15 5.15 -27.27 24.81
N ASN A 16 4.87 -26.97 23.53
CA ASN A 16 5.88 -27.13 22.46
C ASN A 16 5.89 -26.08 21.33
N SER A 17 5.08 -25.01 21.37
CA SER A 17 5.06 -23.97 20.31
C SER A 17 6.43 -23.30 20.10
N SER A 18 7.21 -23.11 21.18
CA SER A 18 8.53 -22.47 21.15
C SER A 18 9.59 -23.23 20.32
N VAL A 19 9.55 -24.57 20.29
CA VAL A 19 10.56 -25.38 19.59
C VAL A 19 10.37 -25.35 18.07
N PHE A 20 9.15 -25.11 17.58
CA PHE A 20 8.84 -25.10 16.15
C PHE A 20 9.02 -23.73 15.52
N SER A 21 8.61 -22.66 16.22
CA SER A 21 9.02 -21.28 15.89
C SER A 21 10.54 -21.24 15.73
N PHE A 22 11.27 -21.78 16.71
CA PHE A 22 12.73 -21.85 16.69
C PHE A 22 13.32 -22.50 15.42
N GLN A 23 12.67 -23.52 14.83
CA GLN A 23 13.18 -24.16 13.61
C GLN A 23 12.93 -23.34 12.34
N PHE A 24 11.80 -22.66 12.25
CA PHE A 24 11.52 -21.72 11.16
C PHE A 24 12.45 -20.50 11.28
N ASP A 25 12.59 -19.96 12.49
CA ASP A 25 13.47 -18.83 12.81
C ASP A 25 14.92 -19.13 12.47
N GLN A 26 15.40 -20.35 12.75
CA GLN A 26 16.77 -20.73 12.39
C GLN A 26 16.97 -20.74 10.86
N PHE A 27 15.97 -21.18 10.08
CA PHE A 27 16.04 -21.18 8.62
C PHE A 27 16.00 -19.75 8.07
N THR A 28 15.08 -18.91 8.55
CA THR A 28 14.89 -17.53 8.08
C THR A 28 16.03 -16.60 8.55
N THR A 29 16.70 -16.90 9.66
CA THR A 29 17.81 -16.11 10.21
C THR A 29 18.94 -15.89 9.21
N THR A 30 19.22 -16.86 8.32
CA THR A 30 20.25 -16.68 7.28
C THR A 30 19.85 -15.57 6.30
N TYR A 31 18.59 -15.56 5.86
CA TYR A 31 18.07 -14.53 4.96
C TYR A 31 17.92 -13.18 5.66
N TYR A 32 17.45 -13.18 6.92
CA TYR A 32 17.37 -11.99 7.75
C TYR A 32 18.75 -11.33 7.90
N ASN A 33 19.77 -12.07 8.34
CA ASN A 33 21.12 -11.52 8.51
C ASN A 33 21.68 -10.98 7.20
N LEU A 34 21.47 -11.71 6.10
CA LEU A 34 21.90 -11.29 4.78
C LEU A 34 21.24 -9.96 4.36
N ALA A 35 19.94 -9.82 4.61
CA ALA A 35 19.18 -8.64 4.28
C ALA A 35 19.52 -7.45 5.17
N ASP A 36 19.48 -7.65 6.50
CA ASP A 36 19.78 -6.65 7.53
C ASP A 36 21.16 -6.02 7.35
N SER A 37 22.15 -6.83 6.96
CA SER A 37 23.55 -6.37 6.79
C SER A 37 23.82 -5.69 5.44
N ASN A 38 22.91 -5.81 4.46
CA ASN A 38 23.13 -5.29 3.11
C ASN A 38 22.18 -4.18 2.69
N PHE A 39 20.99 -4.09 3.29
CA PHE A 39 20.05 -3.01 3.03
C PHE A 39 20.61 -1.67 3.49
N ASP A 40 20.73 -0.72 2.57
CA ASP A 40 21.22 0.63 2.88
C ASP A 40 20.05 1.60 3.13
N LYS A 41 19.69 1.78 4.41
CA LYS A 41 18.62 2.70 4.81
C LYS A 41 18.90 4.17 4.48
N GLU A 42 20.16 4.58 4.37
CA GLU A 42 20.52 5.94 3.98
C GLU A 42 20.27 6.15 2.49
N SER A 43 20.62 5.16 1.67
CA SER A 43 20.28 5.15 0.24
C SER A 43 18.77 5.17 0.01
N ALA A 44 18.00 4.33 0.73
CA ALA A 44 16.54 4.33 0.66
C ALA A 44 15.96 5.71 1.02
N TYR A 45 16.35 6.27 2.18
CA TYR A 45 15.92 7.60 2.63
C TYR A 45 16.31 8.71 1.66
N GLY A 46 17.50 8.63 1.05
CA GLY A 46 17.95 9.57 0.02
C GLY A 46 17.08 9.54 -1.24
N THR A 47 16.53 8.37 -1.60
CA THR A 47 15.53 8.26 -2.68
C THR A 47 14.21 8.88 -2.26
N VAL A 48 13.73 8.63 -1.03
CA VAL A 48 12.51 9.30 -0.51
C VAL A 48 12.67 10.82 -0.58
N SER A 49 13.79 11.35 -0.07
CA SER A 49 14.13 12.77 -0.10
C SER A 49 14.20 13.36 -1.51
N PHE A 50 14.55 12.58 -2.52
CA PHE A 50 14.52 13.04 -3.90
C PHE A 50 13.10 13.10 -4.44
N VAL A 51 12.32 12.04 -4.22
CA VAL A 51 10.99 11.86 -4.82
C VAL A 51 9.95 12.79 -4.19
N GLU A 52 9.97 12.99 -2.87
CA GLU A 52 8.98 13.81 -2.13
C GLU A 52 8.98 15.30 -2.50
N LYS A 53 10.05 15.79 -3.13
CA LYS A 53 10.17 17.19 -3.59
C LYS A 53 9.21 17.56 -4.71
N TYR A 54 8.58 16.58 -5.34
CA TYR A 54 7.76 16.77 -6.53
C TYR A 54 6.29 16.47 -6.25
N PHE A 55 5.41 17.24 -6.89
CA PHE A 55 4.00 16.91 -6.96
C PHE A 55 3.83 15.92 -8.11
N ARG A 56 3.55 14.65 -7.81
CA ARG A 56 3.61 13.58 -8.81
C ARG A 56 2.21 13.22 -9.27
N VAL A 57 1.90 13.58 -10.52
CA VAL A 57 0.74 13.11 -11.27
C VAL A 57 1.27 12.37 -12.49
N VAL A 58 0.61 11.30 -12.90
CA VAL A 58 1.07 10.46 -14.01
C VAL A 58 1.40 11.30 -15.24
N GLY A 59 2.61 11.10 -15.78
CA GLY A 59 3.12 11.78 -16.97
C GLY A 59 3.54 13.24 -16.76
N ASN A 60 3.48 13.78 -15.55
CA ASN A 60 4.00 15.11 -15.27
C ASN A 60 5.52 15.07 -14.99
N SER A 61 6.16 16.25 -14.96
CA SER A 61 7.62 16.31 -14.83
C SER A 61 8.15 15.74 -13.51
N GLY A 62 7.36 15.82 -12.43
CA GLY A 62 7.70 15.28 -11.11
C GLY A 62 7.71 13.75 -11.06
N PHE A 63 6.68 13.14 -11.65
CA PHE A 63 6.56 11.69 -11.79
C PHE A 63 7.72 11.14 -12.63
N ASP A 64 7.98 11.74 -13.80
CA ASP A 64 9.04 11.28 -14.71
C ASP A 64 10.43 11.40 -14.10
N LYS A 65 10.74 12.53 -13.43
CA LYS A 65 12.00 12.71 -12.71
C LYS A 65 12.21 11.64 -11.64
N SER A 66 11.14 11.22 -10.96
CA SER A 66 11.18 10.18 -9.95
C SER A 66 11.52 8.82 -10.57
N ILE A 67 10.87 8.45 -11.68
CA ILE A 67 11.19 7.23 -12.44
C ILE A 67 12.66 7.24 -12.93
N TYR A 68 13.11 8.34 -13.53
CA TYR A 68 14.48 8.43 -14.03
C TYR A 68 15.54 8.43 -12.92
N HIS A 69 15.23 8.95 -11.74
CA HIS A 69 16.12 8.82 -10.58
C HIS A 69 16.31 7.36 -10.16
N VAL A 70 15.23 6.57 -10.14
CA VAL A 70 15.29 5.12 -9.88
C VAL A 70 16.12 4.42 -10.97
N VAL A 71 15.95 4.78 -12.24
CA VAL A 71 16.77 4.25 -13.35
C VAL A 71 18.26 4.51 -13.14
N GLU A 72 18.66 5.72 -12.75
CA GLU A 72 20.07 6.03 -12.52
C GLU A 72 20.64 5.21 -11.34
N LYS A 73 19.86 4.99 -10.29
CA LYS A 73 20.25 4.09 -9.20
C LYS A 73 20.35 2.63 -9.65
N LEU A 74 19.43 2.15 -10.48
CA LEU A 74 19.51 0.79 -11.05
C LEU A 74 20.77 0.63 -11.90
N LYS A 75 21.09 1.60 -12.76
CA LYS A 75 22.35 1.58 -13.53
C LYS A 75 23.58 1.56 -12.61
N ALA A 76 23.59 2.34 -11.53
CA ALA A 76 24.66 2.33 -10.55
C ALA A 76 24.79 0.96 -9.83
N ALA A 77 23.66 0.30 -9.55
CA ALA A 77 23.63 -1.08 -9.06
C ALA A 77 24.01 -2.11 -10.15
N GLY A 78 24.18 -1.66 -11.40
CA GLY A 78 24.62 -2.39 -12.58
C GLY A 78 23.55 -3.24 -13.26
N TYR A 79 22.30 -2.78 -13.21
CA TYR A 79 21.28 -3.19 -14.17
C TYR A 79 21.57 -2.58 -15.54
N VAL A 80 21.22 -3.31 -16.60
CA VAL A 80 21.38 -2.88 -18.00
C VAL A 80 20.01 -2.74 -18.68
N GLU A 81 19.90 -1.82 -19.64
CA GLU A 81 18.65 -1.65 -20.39
C GLU A 81 18.35 -2.92 -21.19
N GLU A 82 17.15 -3.48 -21.03
CA GLU A 82 16.73 -4.78 -21.57
C GLU A 82 16.95 -4.91 -23.08
N LYS A 83 16.70 -3.82 -23.85
CA LYS A 83 16.92 -3.76 -25.30
C LYS A 83 18.39 -4.05 -25.70
N THR A 84 19.33 -3.72 -24.82
CA THR A 84 20.78 -3.89 -25.06
C THR A 84 21.38 -5.05 -24.26
N ALA A 85 20.59 -5.68 -23.39
CA ALA A 85 21.02 -6.74 -22.52
C ALA A 85 21.35 -8.01 -23.32
N LYS A 86 22.42 -8.70 -22.92
CA LYS A 86 22.74 -10.04 -23.39
C LYS A 86 21.75 -11.04 -22.79
N SER A 87 21.58 -12.20 -23.44
CA SER A 87 20.77 -13.29 -22.89
C SER A 87 21.29 -13.80 -21.53
N SER A 88 22.59 -13.63 -21.24
CA SER A 88 23.21 -13.95 -19.96
C SER A 88 23.00 -12.89 -18.87
N ASP A 89 22.56 -11.68 -19.23
CA ASP A 89 22.41 -10.60 -18.27
C ASP A 89 21.17 -10.86 -17.41
N ARG A 90 21.40 -10.88 -16.11
CA ARG A 90 20.36 -11.16 -15.10
C ARG A 90 19.79 -9.90 -14.46
N LEU A 91 20.51 -8.80 -14.50
CA LEU A 91 20.07 -7.52 -13.96
C LEU A 91 19.63 -6.63 -15.12
N VAL A 92 18.34 -6.56 -15.38
CA VAL A 92 17.80 -5.79 -16.51
C VAL A 92 16.73 -4.82 -16.08
N TYR A 93 16.56 -3.74 -16.83
CA TYR A 93 15.42 -2.84 -16.65
C TYR A 93 14.87 -2.35 -18.00
N ARG A 94 13.60 -1.94 -18.01
CA ARG A 94 12.97 -1.23 -19.12
C ARG A 94 11.99 -0.18 -18.61
N ILE A 95 11.69 0.80 -19.44
CA ILE A 95 10.59 1.74 -19.23
C ILE A 95 9.52 1.43 -20.28
N GLU A 96 8.34 1.05 -19.81
CA GLU A 96 7.15 0.90 -20.65
C GLU A 96 6.46 2.27 -20.76
N LYS A 97 6.08 2.65 -21.98
CA LYS A 97 5.51 3.96 -22.29
C LYS A 97 4.12 3.80 -22.89
N ARG A 98 3.14 4.57 -22.39
CA ARG A 98 1.75 4.54 -22.89
C ARG A 98 1.22 5.96 -23.00
N ALA A 99 0.68 6.32 -24.16
CA ALA A 99 0.04 7.63 -24.33
C ALA A 99 -1.12 7.79 -23.34
N LEU A 100 -1.19 8.92 -22.64
CA LEU A 100 -2.30 9.20 -21.76
C LEU A 100 -3.55 9.55 -22.59
N LYS A 101 -4.70 8.99 -22.19
CA LYS A 101 -5.99 9.31 -22.82
C LYS A 101 -6.37 10.79 -22.63
N ASN A 102 -6.07 11.32 -21.46
CA ASN A 102 -6.26 12.73 -21.11
C ASN A 102 -4.87 13.35 -20.90
N PRO A 103 -4.68 14.65 -21.21
CA PRO A 103 -3.41 15.32 -20.91
C PRO A 103 -3.11 15.29 -19.39
N THR A 104 -1.83 15.35 -19.06
CA THR A 104 -1.38 15.43 -17.67
C THR A 104 -1.60 16.84 -17.10
N TRP A 105 -1.34 16.97 -15.80
CA TRP A 105 -1.45 18.21 -15.04
C TRP A 105 -0.24 18.42 -14.13
N GLU A 106 0.23 19.67 -14.04
CA GLU A 106 1.38 20.04 -13.21
C GLU A 106 1.15 21.40 -12.54
N PRO A 107 1.22 21.50 -11.21
CA PRO A 107 1.24 22.77 -10.51
C PRO A 107 2.62 23.40 -10.62
N VAL A 108 2.68 24.72 -10.82
CA VAL A 108 3.95 25.47 -10.98
C VAL A 108 4.12 26.48 -9.86
N ALA A 109 3.13 27.34 -9.64
CA ALA A 109 3.12 28.35 -8.59
C ALA A 109 1.69 28.70 -8.19
N GLY A 110 1.51 29.22 -6.99
CA GLY A 110 0.19 29.55 -6.45
C GLY A 110 0.28 30.51 -5.27
N SER A 111 -0.59 31.51 -5.24
CA SER A 111 -0.80 32.35 -4.06
C SER A 111 -2.27 32.70 -3.90
N LEU A 112 -2.71 32.77 -2.64
CA LEU A 112 -4.00 33.29 -2.22
C LEU A 112 -3.76 34.39 -1.19
N LYS A 113 -4.30 35.58 -1.44
CA LYS A 113 -4.18 36.73 -0.55
C LYS A 113 -5.54 37.35 -0.30
N LEU A 114 -5.68 38.04 0.83
CA LEU A 114 -6.77 38.98 1.04
C LEU A 114 -6.60 40.20 0.12
N ALA A 115 -7.68 40.94 -0.14
CA ALA A 115 -7.62 42.20 -0.88
C ALA A 115 -6.63 43.21 -0.28
N SER A 116 -6.42 43.16 1.05
CA SER A 116 -5.42 43.93 1.79
C SER A 116 -3.97 43.65 1.39
N GLY A 117 -3.72 42.52 0.70
CA GLY A 117 -2.39 42.02 0.35
C GLY A 117 -1.80 41.03 1.35
N GLU A 118 -2.50 40.74 2.46
CA GLU A 118 -2.07 39.68 3.40
C GLU A 118 -2.10 38.31 2.71
N GLU A 119 -0.99 37.58 2.75
CA GLU A 119 -0.88 36.22 2.21
C GLU A 119 -1.53 35.19 3.13
N ILE A 120 -2.40 34.36 2.55
CA ILE A 120 -3.12 33.27 3.23
C ILE A 120 -2.46 31.93 2.89
N LEU A 121 -2.18 31.68 1.62
CA LEU A 121 -1.53 30.47 1.11
C LEU A 121 -0.48 30.81 0.07
N ASN A 122 0.61 30.03 0.07
CA ASN A 122 1.68 30.09 -0.91
C ASN A 122 2.15 28.68 -1.28
N PHE A 123 2.20 28.36 -2.57
CA PHE A 123 2.50 27.01 -3.05
C PHE A 123 3.85 26.46 -2.58
N GLU A 124 4.84 27.32 -2.33
CA GLU A 124 6.15 26.90 -1.80
C GLU A 124 6.04 26.29 -0.38
N THR A 125 5.03 26.70 0.38
CA THR A 125 4.79 26.23 1.77
C THR A 125 3.51 25.42 1.92
N ASN A 126 2.63 25.46 0.94
CA ASN A 126 1.30 24.84 0.92
C ASN A 126 1.15 24.01 -0.36
N PHE A 127 1.94 22.95 -0.46
CA PHE A 127 2.14 22.20 -1.70
C PHE A 127 0.85 21.57 -2.26
N ASN A 128 -0.14 21.32 -1.39
CA ASN A 128 -1.42 20.72 -1.77
C ASN A 128 -2.52 21.77 -2.02
N MET A 129 -2.21 23.07 -2.03
CA MET A 129 -3.23 24.12 -2.12
C MET A 129 -4.00 24.15 -3.44
N ILE A 130 -3.46 23.60 -4.53
CA ILE A 130 -4.11 23.62 -5.86
C ILE A 130 -4.69 22.23 -6.13
N ALA A 131 -6.00 22.14 -6.35
CA ALA A 131 -6.62 20.87 -6.72
C ALA A 131 -6.16 20.42 -8.11
N ILE A 132 -5.91 19.12 -8.28
CA ILE A 132 -5.55 18.52 -9.56
C ILE A 132 -6.63 18.85 -10.61
N ASN A 133 -6.20 19.15 -11.84
CA ASN A 133 -6.98 19.64 -12.98
C ASN A 133 -7.40 21.12 -12.93
N SER A 134 -6.99 21.89 -11.93
CA SER A 134 -7.21 23.36 -11.93
C SER A 134 -6.45 24.04 -13.07
N TYR A 135 -7.07 25.05 -13.68
CA TYR A 135 -6.43 25.92 -14.68
C TYR A 135 -5.75 27.13 -14.03
N SER A 136 -4.81 27.73 -14.76
CA SER A 136 -4.14 28.98 -14.37
C SER A 136 -5.11 30.16 -14.34
N THR A 137 -4.89 31.12 -13.44
CA THR A 137 -5.62 32.40 -13.43
C THR A 137 -5.05 33.42 -14.43
N ASN A 138 -3.93 33.11 -15.09
CA ASN A 138 -3.23 34.02 -16.02
C ASN A 138 -2.77 35.33 -15.35
N GLY A 139 -2.19 35.21 -14.16
CA GLY A 139 -1.75 36.32 -13.32
C GLY A 139 -2.60 36.49 -12.08
N GLU A 140 -2.24 37.47 -11.25
CA GLU A 140 -3.01 37.83 -10.06
C GLU A 140 -4.32 38.50 -10.50
N GLN A 141 -5.45 37.96 -10.02
CA GLN A 141 -6.79 38.48 -10.28
C GLN A 141 -7.57 38.66 -8.97
N ASP A 142 -8.40 39.70 -8.93
CA ASP A 142 -9.38 39.92 -7.87
C ASP A 142 -10.67 39.15 -8.18
N PHE A 143 -11.25 38.51 -7.17
CA PHE A 143 -12.48 37.74 -7.29
C PHE A 143 -13.53 38.16 -6.26
N ASP A 144 -14.77 38.31 -6.73
CA ASP A 144 -15.95 38.34 -5.88
C ASP A 144 -16.23 36.95 -5.32
N LEU A 145 -16.78 36.90 -4.10
CA LEU A 145 -16.91 35.68 -3.32
C LEU A 145 -18.37 35.41 -2.93
N VAL A 146 -18.69 34.14 -2.75
CA VAL A 146 -19.91 33.71 -2.09
C VAL A 146 -19.61 32.56 -1.14
N TYR A 147 -19.97 32.73 0.13
CA TYR A 147 -19.81 31.71 1.14
C TYR A 147 -21.06 30.84 1.22
N VAL A 148 -20.89 29.53 1.07
CA VAL A 148 -21.99 28.56 1.02
C VAL A 148 -21.92 27.50 2.14
N GLY A 149 -20.92 27.55 3.03
CA GLY A 149 -20.78 26.60 4.14
C GLY A 149 -20.82 25.14 3.69
N ASP A 150 -21.57 24.31 4.40
CA ASP A 150 -21.79 22.88 4.11
C ASP A 150 -23.02 22.60 3.22
N SER A 151 -23.56 23.64 2.56
CA SER A 151 -24.79 23.59 1.75
C SER A 151 -24.87 22.39 0.80
N LYS A 152 -26.06 21.80 0.73
CA LYS A 152 -26.42 20.75 -0.23
C LYS A 152 -26.72 21.34 -1.60
N ALA A 153 -26.74 20.48 -2.62
CA ALA A 153 -26.91 20.89 -4.02
C ALA A 153 -28.17 21.73 -4.30
N ASN A 154 -29.27 21.49 -3.57
CA ASN A 154 -30.53 22.23 -3.70
C ASN A 154 -30.54 23.56 -2.92
N GLU A 155 -29.69 23.70 -1.89
CA GLU A 155 -29.58 24.91 -1.08
C GLU A 155 -28.71 25.97 -1.80
N LEU A 156 -27.85 25.54 -2.74
CA LEU A 156 -27.01 26.43 -3.54
C LEU A 156 -27.80 27.38 -4.47
N ASP A 157 -29.08 27.11 -4.73
CA ASP A 157 -29.93 27.99 -5.54
C ASP A 157 -30.33 29.28 -4.81
N ASP A 158 -30.17 29.32 -3.49
CA ASP A 158 -30.45 30.49 -2.65
C ASP A 158 -29.29 31.51 -2.65
N TYR A 159 -28.18 31.20 -3.33
CA TYR A 159 -26.95 32.00 -3.35
C TYR A 159 -26.70 32.65 -4.72
N ASP A 160 -26.20 33.89 -4.71
CA ASP A 160 -25.74 34.59 -5.93
C ASP A 160 -24.35 34.12 -6.36
N ILE A 161 -24.30 33.00 -7.09
CA ILE A 161 -23.07 32.26 -7.44
C ILE A 161 -22.41 32.71 -8.74
N LYS A 162 -23.19 33.13 -9.74
CA LYS A 162 -22.69 33.32 -11.10
C LYS A 162 -21.59 34.39 -11.13
N GLY A 163 -20.46 34.07 -11.74
CA GLY A 163 -19.32 34.99 -11.85
C GLY A 163 -18.44 35.09 -10.61
N LYS A 164 -18.75 34.36 -9.52
CA LYS A 164 -18.02 34.44 -8.23
C LYS A 164 -17.23 33.18 -7.92
N VAL A 165 -16.30 33.30 -6.98
CA VAL A 165 -15.63 32.16 -6.35
C VAL A 165 -16.48 31.68 -5.18
N ILE A 166 -16.82 30.39 -5.19
CA ILE A 166 -17.58 29.77 -4.10
C ILE A 166 -16.65 29.27 -3.01
N ILE A 167 -17.02 29.45 -1.75
CA ILE A 167 -16.24 29.03 -0.58
C ILE A 167 -17.12 28.11 0.27
N GLY A 168 -16.67 26.89 0.57
CA GLY A 168 -17.47 25.95 1.38
C GLY A 168 -16.73 24.77 1.96
N GLU A 169 -17.46 23.99 2.77
CA GLU A 169 -16.97 22.86 3.59
C GLU A 169 -17.18 21.49 2.91
N ASN A 170 -17.68 21.51 1.68
CA ASN A 170 -17.82 20.35 0.82
C ASN A 170 -16.54 20.06 0.04
N SER A 171 -16.45 18.86 -0.55
CA SER A 171 -15.30 18.52 -1.40
C SER A 171 -15.19 19.44 -2.62
N ALA A 172 -13.97 19.78 -3.03
CA ALA A 172 -13.71 20.61 -4.21
C ALA A 172 -14.42 20.05 -5.45
N SER A 173 -14.43 18.72 -5.63
CA SER A 173 -15.11 18.05 -6.72
C SER A 173 -16.63 18.28 -6.73
N PHE A 174 -17.28 18.28 -5.55
CA PHE A 174 -18.70 18.58 -5.42
C PHE A 174 -18.99 20.04 -5.73
N LEU A 175 -18.26 20.96 -5.09
CA LEU A 175 -18.43 22.39 -5.27
C LEU A 175 -18.19 22.80 -6.74
N PHE A 176 -17.20 22.20 -7.40
CA PHE A 176 -16.95 22.45 -8.81
C PHE A 176 -18.12 22.02 -9.70
N ARG A 177 -18.65 20.81 -9.52
CA ARG A 177 -19.82 20.35 -10.30
C ARG A 177 -21.05 21.23 -10.06
N GLU A 178 -21.34 21.56 -8.81
CA GLU A 178 -22.57 22.27 -8.47
C GLU A 178 -22.49 23.78 -8.68
N GLY A 179 -21.35 24.40 -8.40
CA GLY A 179 -21.19 25.85 -8.53
C GLY A 179 -20.63 26.27 -9.88
N VAL A 180 -19.53 25.67 -10.34
CA VAL A 180 -18.90 26.06 -11.62
C VAL A 180 -19.73 25.55 -12.78
N GLN A 181 -19.91 24.23 -12.90
CA GLN A 181 -20.49 23.64 -14.12
C GLN A 181 -21.99 23.92 -14.28
N LYS A 182 -22.75 23.97 -13.17
CA LYS A 182 -24.20 24.16 -13.22
C LYS A 182 -24.65 25.61 -13.04
N ARG A 183 -23.88 26.42 -12.31
CA ARG A 183 -24.30 27.76 -11.86
C ARG A 183 -23.38 28.90 -12.29
N GLY A 184 -22.29 28.58 -12.99
CA GLY A 184 -21.41 29.57 -13.60
C GLY A 184 -20.51 30.31 -12.59
N ALA A 185 -20.15 29.68 -11.47
CA ALA A 185 -19.04 30.13 -10.64
C ALA A 185 -17.75 30.15 -11.45
N VAL A 186 -16.81 31.03 -11.10
CA VAL A 186 -15.50 31.15 -11.78
C VAL A 186 -14.38 30.41 -11.07
N GLY A 187 -14.59 29.94 -9.85
CA GLY A 187 -13.63 29.17 -9.08
C GLY A 187 -14.21 28.62 -7.78
N VAL A 188 -13.44 27.77 -7.11
CA VAL A 188 -13.81 27.11 -5.85
C VAL A 188 -12.72 27.29 -4.81
N ILE A 189 -13.11 27.50 -3.55
CA ILE A 189 -12.26 27.31 -2.36
C ILE A 189 -12.95 26.29 -1.47
N SER A 190 -12.25 25.19 -1.18
CA SER A 190 -12.79 24.06 -0.43
C SER A 190 -12.02 23.86 0.87
N TYR A 191 -12.76 23.66 1.96
CA TYR A 191 -12.25 23.16 3.22
C TYR A 191 -12.84 21.79 3.51
N ARG A 192 -12.05 20.73 3.32
CA ARG A 192 -12.47 19.36 3.63
C ARG A 192 -11.26 18.53 4.04
N ILE A 193 -11.11 18.32 5.35
CA ILE A 193 -10.04 17.51 5.92
C ILE A 193 -10.66 16.29 6.64
N PRO A 194 -10.24 15.06 6.34
CA PRO A 194 -10.68 13.87 7.07
C PRO A 194 -10.39 13.95 8.58
N GLY A 195 -11.24 13.30 9.38
CA GLY A 195 -11.15 13.36 10.85
C GLY A 195 -9.82 12.81 11.40
N TYR A 196 -9.29 11.74 10.79
CA TYR A 196 -8.02 11.14 11.18
C TYR A 196 -6.81 12.06 11.00
N ASN A 197 -6.90 13.09 10.13
CA ASN A 197 -5.84 14.07 9.97
C ASN A 197 -5.77 15.11 11.11
N GLN A 198 -6.70 15.05 12.08
CA GLN A 198 -6.70 15.88 13.28
C GLN A 198 -6.45 17.37 12.99
N ALA A 199 -7.26 17.98 12.11
CA ALA A 199 -7.06 19.34 11.62
C ALA A 199 -6.94 20.42 12.73
N SER A 200 -7.48 20.17 13.93
CA SER A 200 -7.31 21.05 15.09
C SER A 200 -5.89 21.04 15.69
N LYS A 201 -5.16 19.93 15.53
CA LYS A 201 -3.75 19.72 15.90
C LYS A 201 -2.84 20.16 14.76
N HIS A 202 -3.09 19.67 13.55
CA HIS A 202 -2.29 19.93 12.34
C HIS A 202 -2.92 21.05 11.50
N ARG A 203 -2.98 22.26 12.08
CA ARG A 203 -3.82 23.36 11.57
C ARG A 203 -3.43 23.93 10.21
N ASN A 204 -2.23 23.63 9.73
CA ASN A 204 -1.72 24.09 8.44
C ASN A 204 -1.75 23.01 7.35
N SER A 205 -2.11 21.77 7.70
CA SER A 205 -2.19 20.68 6.72
C SER A 205 -3.35 20.88 5.74
N ILE A 206 -3.08 20.61 4.47
CA ILE A 206 -4.03 20.65 3.36
C ILE A 206 -4.08 19.27 2.72
N SER A 207 -5.26 18.66 2.72
CA SER A 207 -5.49 17.41 2.00
C SER A 207 -5.51 17.68 0.49
N PHE A 208 -4.71 16.95 -0.30
CA PHE A 208 -4.82 17.08 -1.76
C PHE A 208 -6.13 16.47 -2.26
N SER A 209 -6.61 16.97 -3.39
CA SER A 209 -7.78 16.42 -4.07
C SER A 209 -7.80 16.83 -5.54
N SER A 210 -8.83 16.44 -6.27
CA SER A 210 -9.02 16.78 -7.67
C SER A 210 -10.41 17.37 -7.94
N ILE A 211 -10.49 18.15 -9.01
CA ILE A 211 -11.75 18.55 -9.64
C ILE A 211 -11.90 17.85 -11.00
N PRO A 212 -13.14 17.72 -11.52
CA PRO A 212 -13.33 17.30 -12.90
C PRO A 212 -12.57 18.23 -13.85
N ARG A 213 -11.90 17.64 -14.85
CA ARG A 213 -11.34 18.42 -15.95
C ARG A 213 -12.47 19.03 -16.77
N ASP A 214 -12.42 20.33 -16.99
CA ASP A 214 -13.42 21.08 -17.74
C ASP A 214 -12.76 22.07 -18.71
N GLU A 215 -12.75 21.71 -20.00
CA GLU A 215 -12.12 22.51 -21.06
C GLU A 215 -12.98 23.68 -21.52
N GLU A 216 -14.26 23.72 -21.13
CA GLU A 216 -15.17 24.83 -21.43
C GLU A 216 -15.06 25.90 -20.34
N ALA A 217 -15.23 25.50 -19.07
CA ALA A 217 -15.19 26.41 -17.94
C ALA A 217 -13.78 26.91 -17.63
N LYS A 218 -12.75 26.06 -17.82
CA LYS A 218 -11.33 26.37 -17.53
C LYS A 218 -11.12 27.05 -16.16
N SER A 219 -11.82 26.54 -15.16
CA SER A 219 -11.85 27.10 -13.81
C SER A 219 -10.82 26.40 -12.89
N PHE A 220 -10.80 26.74 -11.62
CA PHE A 220 -9.82 26.28 -10.64
C PHE A 220 -10.48 25.95 -9.30
N ALA A 221 -9.76 25.17 -8.48
CA ALA A 221 -10.10 24.99 -7.08
C ALA A 221 -8.86 25.11 -6.17
N ILE A 222 -9.02 25.87 -5.09
CA ILE A 222 -8.04 26.00 -4.00
C ILE A 222 -8.51 25.15 -2.83
N LEU A 223 -7.58 24.39 -2.26
CA LEU A 223 -7.77 23.57 -1.07
C LEU A 223 -7.16 24.30 0.12
N THR A 224 -7.85 24.28 1.25
CA THR A 224 -7.47 25.09 2.42
C THR A 224 -7.17 24.23 3.64
N SER A 225 -6.24 24.71 4.45
CA SER A 225 -6.01 24.21 5.80
C SER A 225 -7.03 24.81 6.77
N TYR A 226 -7.08 24.29 8.00
CA TYR A 226 -7.93 24.86 9.05
C TYR A 226 -7.63 26.35 9.29
N ASN A 227 -6.35 26.73 9.38
CA ASN A 227 -5.97 28.12 9.58
C ASN A 227 -6.31 29.00 8.38
N ALA A 228 -6.05 28.54 7.15
CA ALA A 228 -6.36 29.30 5.95
C ALA A 228 -7.87 29.53 5.79
N TYR A 229 -8.67 28.48 6.04
CA TYR A 229 -10.12 28.58 6.02
C TYR A 229 -10.66 29.58 7.04
N ASN A 230 -10.19 29.52 8.29
CA ASN A 230 -10.63 30.46 9.33
C ASN A 230 -10.23 31.91 9.00
N LYS A 231 -9.03 32.15 8.47
CA LYS A 231 -8.64 33.48 8.01
C LYS A 231 -9.58 34.04 6.94
N ILE A 232 -10.03 33.19 6.02
CA ILE A 232 -10.99 33.55 4.98
C ILE A 232 -12.36 33.85 5.63
N GLN A 233 -12.82 33.04 6.57
CA GLN A 233 -14.07 33.27 7.32
C GLN A 233 -14.04 34.59 8.09
N ASP A 234 -12.96 34.87 8.82
CA ASP A 234 -12.80 36.12 9.57
C ASP A 234 -12.84 37.34 8.64
N ALA A 235 -12.16 37.28 7.49
CA ALA A 235 -12.20 38.37 6.51
C ALA A 235 -13.60 38.60 5.91
N ILE A 236 -14.36 37.52 5.66
CA ILE A 236 -15.76 37.60 5.21
C ILE A 236 -16.62 38.24 6.29
N TYR A 237 -16.45 37.85 7.56
CA TYR A 237 -17.22 38.40 8.69
C TYR A 237 -16.91 39.88 8.95
N GLU A 238 -15.67 40.32 8.74
CA GLU A 238 -15.23 41.71 8.92
C GLU A 238 -15.57 42.64 7.73
N ASP A 239 -16.41 42.19 6.79
CA ASP A 239 -16.74 42.91 5.54
C ASP A 239 -15.51 43.30 4.70
N LYS A 240 -14.39 42.57 4.85
CA LYS A 240 -13.15 42.76 4.07
C LYS A 240 -13.21 41.91 2.81
N TYR A 241 -14.16 42.23 1.94
CA TYR A 241 -14.46 41.45 0.75
C TYR A 241 -13.33 41.51 -0.29
N GLY A 242 -12.97 40.33 -0.81
CA GLY A 242 -12.09 40.18 -1.97
C GLY A 242 -10.88 39.31 -1.68
N LEU A 243 -10.65 38.34 -2.58
CA LEU A 243 -9.44 37.52 -2.60
C LEU A 243 -8.66 37.83 -3.88
N LYS A 244 -7.35 37.91 -3.74
CA LYS A 244 -6.40 37.94 -4.85
C LYS A 244 -5.84 36.56 -5.04
N ILE A 245 -6.04 36.01 -6.23
CA ILE A 245 -5.62 34.66 -6.57
C ILE A 245 -4.69 34.72 -7.78
N ASN A 246 -3.53 34.08 -7.65
CA ASN A 246 -2.60 33.87 -8.74
C ASN A 246 -2.21 32.40 -8.78
N LEU A 247 -2.67 31.65 -9.79
CA LEU A 247 -2.35 30.24 -10.00
C LEU A 247 -1.65 30.07 -11.35
N GLU A 248 -0.54 29.34 -11.33
CA GLU A 248 0.15 28.87 -12.52
C GLU A 248 0.18 27.34 -12.52
N THR A 249 -0.46 26.76 -13.53
CA THR A 249 -0.53 25.31 -13.77
C THR A 249 -0.24 25.04 -15.25
N LYS A 250 0.16 23.81 -15.55
CA LYS A 250 0.38 23.33 -16.92
C LYS A 250 -0.51 22.13 -17.18
N ILE A 251 -1.07 22.11 -18.38
CA ILE A 251 -1.86 21.02 -18.91
C ILE A 251 -1.32 20.73 -20.30
N TYR A 252 -0.84 19.50 -20.51
CA TYR A 252 -0.18 19.14 -21.76
C TYR A 252 -0.32 17.64 -22.06
N PRO A 253 -0.32 17.23 -23.34
CA PRO A 253 -0.24 15.83 -23.71
C PRO A 253 1.04 15.20 -23.15
N SER A 254 0.94 13.99 -22.59
CA SER A 254 2.08 13.25 -22.07
C SER A 254 1.86 11.75 -22.17
N GLU A 255 2.85 10.98 -21.76
CA GLU A 255 2.83 9.52 -21.64
C GLU A 255 3.00 9.09 -20.19
N GLU A 256 2.39 7.97 -19.84
CA GLU A 256 2.68 7.26 -18.60
C GLU A 256 3.96 6.46 -18.76
N LEU A 257 4.84 6.57 -17.76
CA LEU A 257 6.03 5.74 -17.61
C LEU A 257 5.80 4.66 -16.55
N THR A 258 6.05 3.41 -16.90
CA THR A 258 6.15 2.30 -15.94
C THR A 258 7.54 1.71 -16.00
N LEU A 259 8.29 1.78 -14.89
CA LEU A 259 9.61 1.16 -14.80
C LEU A 259 9.48 -0.28 -14.31
N VAL A 260 10.05 -1.20 -15.07
CA VAL A 260 10.18 -2.62 -14.69
C VAL A 260 11.66 -2.94 -14.61
N ALA A 261 12.11 -3.37 -13.43
CA ALA A 261 13.45 -3.93 -13.23
C ALA A 261 13.35 -5.40 -12.81
N GLU A 262 14.30 -6.23 -13.24
CA GLU A 262 14.30 -7.65 -12.95
C GLU A 262 15.68 -8.16 -12.55
N VAL A 263 15.69 -8.99 -11.49
CA VAL A 263 16.74 -9.99 -11.28
C VAL A 263 16.23 -11.30 -11.87
N ARG A 264 16.63 -11.63 -13.10
CA ARG A 264 16.18 -12.83 -13.82
C ARG A 264 16.61 -14.10 -13.10
N GLY A 265 15.71 -15.07 -13.01
CA GLY A 265 15.95 -16.38 -12.40
C GLY A 265 17.04 -17.18 -13.12
N SER A 266 17.74 -18.05 -12.39
CA SER A 266 18.81 -18.88 -12.94
C SER A 266 18.30 -20.15 -13.64
N SER A 267 17.14 -20.69 -13.25
CA SER A 267 16.62 -21.97 -13.75
C SER A 267 15.13 -21.95 -14.07
N LEU A 268 14.36 -21.05 -13.46
CA LEU A 268 12.93 -20.83 -13.67
C LEU A 268 12.65 -19.34 -13.96
N PRO A 269 13.28 -18.74 -14.99
CA PRO A 269 13.20 -17.29 -15.24
C PRO A 269 11.79 -16.78 -15.56
N GLU A 270 10.88 -17.65 -16.00
CA GLU A 270 9.50 -17.28 -16.27
C GLU A 270 8.66 -17.11 -14.99
N GLU A 271 8.96 -17.91 -13.95
CA GLU A 271 8.29 -17.81 -12.65
C GLU A 271 8.84 -16.60 -11.87
N ARG A 272 7.95 -15.81 -11.25
CA ARG A 272 8.37 -14.54 -10.65
C ARG A 272 7.67 -14.16 -9.36
N PHE A 273 8.44 -13.49 -8.51
CA PHE A 273 7.96 -12.64 -7.41
C PHE A 273 7.90 -11.20 -7.93
N VAL A 274 6.78 -10.51 -7.77
CA VAL A 274 6.61 -9.13 -8.25
C VAL A 274 6.37 -8.20 -7.07
N PHE A 275 7.25 -7.23 -6.92
CA PHE A 275 7.01 -6.07 -6.08
C PHE A 275 6.35 -4.95 -6.86
N SER A 276 5.57 -4.12 -6.18
CA SER A 276 5.06 -2.85 -6.71
C SER A 276 5.22 -1.72 -5.71
N ALA A 277 5.57 -0.53 -6.19
CA ALA A 277 5.43 0.72 -5.46
C ALA A 277 4.96 1.77 -6.46
N HIS A 278 3.84 2.42 -6.16
CA HIS A 278 3.36 3.50 -6.99
C HIS A 278 4.17 4.78 -6.75
N VAL A 279 4.23 5.62 -7.78
CA VAL A 279 5.06 6.82 -7.83
C VAL A 279 4.21 8.09 -7.75
N GLN A 280 2.93 8.05 -8.13
CA GLN A 280 2.06 9.22 -8.01
C GLN A 280 1.89 9.64 -6.55
N GLU A 281 1.26 10.80 -6.36
CA GLU A 281 1.03 11.51 -5.09
C GLU A 281 2.18 12.44 -4.67
N PRO A 282 1.94 13.48 -3.85
CA PRO A 282 2.99 14.42 -3.45
C PRO A 282 3.75 14.03 -2.16
N GLY A 283 3.28 13.04 -1.39
CA GLY A 283 3.75 12.75 -0.04
C GLY A 283 5.12 12.06 0.05
N ALA A 284 5.72 12.14 1.23
CA ALA A 284 6.96 11.44 1.57
C ALA A 284 6.72 9.99 1.98
N ASN A 285 5.70 9.74 2.81
CA ASN A 285 5.26 8.38 3.10
C ASN A 285 4.41 7.86 1.95
N ASP A 286 3.48 8.65 1.43
CA ASP A 286 2.60 8.29 0.32
C ASP A 286 2.99 8.96 -1.02
N ASN A 287 3.68 8.28 -1.93
CA ASN A 287 4.36 6.99 -1.74
C ASN A 287 5.87 7.03 -2.09
N ALA A 288 6.53 8.16 -1.82
CA ALA A 288 7.98 8.25 -1.99
C ALA A 288 8.73 7.20 -1.15
N SER A 289 8.18 6.81 0.00
CA SER A 289 8.74 5.77 0.87
C SER A 289 8.75 4.38 0.23
N GLY A 290 7.66 3.96 -0.42
CA GLY A 290 7.58 2.72 -1.19
C GLY A 290 8.60 2.69 -2.33
N VAL A 291 8.71 3.79 -3.07
CA VAL A 291 9.73 3.94 -4.13
C VAL A 291 11.15 3.81 -3.56
N GLY A 292 11.43 4.46 -2.42
CA GLY A 292 12.73 4.42 -1.76
C GLY A 292 13.12 3.03 -1.27
N VAL A 293 12.22 2.34 -0.57
CA VAL A 293 12.45 0.97 -0.11
C VAL A 293 12.62 0.02 -1.30
N LEU A 294 11.73 0.09 -2.29
CA LEU A 294 11.75 -0.84 -3.42
C LEU A 294 13.02 -0.71 -4.26
N MET A 295 13.46 0.52 -4.51
CA MET A 295 14.75 0.76 -5.19
C MET A 295 15.91 0.18 -4.38
N GLU A 296 15.93 0.36 -3.06
CA GLU A 296 17.01 -0.18 -2.24
C GLU A 296 16.99 -1.71 -2.16
N VAL A 297 15.82 -2.35 -2.10
CA VAL A 297 15.69 -3.82 -2.22
C VAL A 297 16.30 -4.30 -3.54
N ALA A 298 16.01 -3.62 -4.66
CA ALA A 298 16.56 -3.97 -5.97
C ALA A 298 18.09 -3.81 -6.04
N SER A 299 18.62 -2.73 -5.46
CA SER A 299 20.06 -2.44 -5.38
C SER A 299 20.80 -3.47 -4.54
N SER A 300 20.29 -3.72 -3.33
CA SER A 300 20.85 -4.68 -2.38
C SER A 300 20.81 -6.11 -2.92
N THR A 301 19.72 -6.51 -3.59
CA THR A 301 19.64 -7.81 -4.25
C THR A 301 20.68 -7.95 -5.37
N ALA A 302 20.90 -6.91 -6.17
CA ALA A 302 21.93 -6.91 -7.22
C ALA A 302 23.34 -7.04 -6.64
N LYS A 303 23.64 -6.35 -5.53
CA LYS A 303 24.91 -6.46 -4.80
C LYS A 303 25.15 -7.89 -4.31
N LEU A 304 24.13 -8.50 -3.70
CA LEU A 304 24.19 -9.88 -3.20
C LEU A 304 24.39 -10.89 -4.34
N LEU A 305 23.70 -10.72 -5.47
CA LEU A 305 23.82 -11.55 -6.66
C LEU A 305 25.24 -11.51 -7.22
N LYS A 306 25.79 -10.31 -7.42
CA LYS A 306 27.15 -10.10 -7.93
C LYS A 306 28.22 -10.67 -7.01
N ALA A 307 27.98 -10.61 -5.71
CA ALA A 307 28.85 -11.21 -4.70
C ALA A 307 28.72 -12.74 -4.60
N GLY A 308 27.84 -13.37 -5.39
CA GLY A 308 27.57 -14.81 -5.34
C GLY A 308 26.95 -15.27 -4.02
N LYS A 309 26.34 -14.36 -3.25
CA LYS A 309 25.72 -14.66 -1.95
C LYS A 309 24.29 -15.16 -2.08
N VAL A 310 23.63 -14.80 -3.18
CA VAL A 310 22.31 -15.33 -3.56
C VAL A 310 22.33 -15.77 -5.00
N ASN A 311 21.51 -16.78 -5.32
CA ASN A 311 21.30 -17.22 -6.69
C ASN A 311 19.82 -17.61 -6.91
N PRO A 312 18.90 -16.64 -7.03
CA PRO A 312 17.48 -16.95 -7.17
C PRO A 312 17.24 -17.82 -8.42
N GLU A 313 16.46 -18.88 -8.25
CA GLU A 313 15.98 -19.78 -9.31
C GLU A 313 14.92 -19.09 -10.17
N ARG A 314 14.05 -18.32 -9.51
CA ARG A 314 12.94 -17.55 -10.09
C ARG A 314 13.30 -16.08 -10.24
N THR A 315 12.59 -15.38 -11.12
CA THR A 315 12.79 -13.94 -11.33
C THR A 315 12.22 -13.13 -10.16
N ILE A 316 12.91 -12.06 -9.77
CA ILE A 316 12.36 -11.02 -8.90
C ILE A 316 12.13 -9.77 -9.76
N THR A 317 10.91 -9.27 -9.81
CA THR A 317 10.51 -8.08 -10.55
C THR A 317 10.23 -6.94 -9.58
N TYR A 318 10.71 -5.74 -9.90
CA TYR A 318 10.45 -4.49 -9.20
C TYR A 318 9.69 -3.55 -10.14
N LEU A 319 8.43 -3.24 -9.80
CA LEU A 319 7.54 -2.41 -10.60
C LEU A 319 7.35 -1.03 -9.94
N PHE A 320 7.57 0.03 -10.72
CA PHE A 320 7.31 1.42 -10.30
C PHE A 320 6.39 2.09 -11.33
N GLY A 321 5.29 2.69 -10.90
CA GLY A 321 4.33 3.26 -11.84
C GLY A 321 3.12 3.95 -11.20
N ASP A 322 2.03 4.01 -11.96
CA ASP A 322 0.73 4.55 -11.52
C ASP A 322 -0.03 3.53 -10.66
N GLU A 323 -0.58 3.96 -9.52
CA GLU A 323 -1.31 3.14 -8.56
C GLU A 323 -2.31 2.28 -9.26
N ILE A 324 -2.24 0.97 -8.98
CA ILE A 324 -3.19 -0.03 -9.42
C ILE A 324 -3.18 -0.22 -10.95
N THR A 325 -3.08 0.83 -11.75
CA THR A 325 -3.07 0.88 -13.21
C THR A 325 -1.84 0.19 -13.76
N SER A 326 -0.64 0.58 -13.33
CA SER A 326 0.60 -0.03 -13.81
C SER A 326 0.66 -1.51 -13.43
N THR A 327 0.32 -1.84 -12.19
CA THR A 327 0.27 -3.23 -11.72
C THR A 327 -0.78 -4.06 -12.46
N ARG A 328 -1.98 -3.52 -12.67
CA ARG A 328 -3.05 -4.16 -13.46
C ARG A 328 -2.61 -4.41 -14.89
N ARG A 329 -1.98 -3.44 -15.56
CA ARG A 329 -1.46 -3.62 -16.92
C ARG A 329 -0.37 -4.66 -16.98
N TYR A 330 0.55 -4.64 -16.02
CA TYR A 330 1.62 -5.63 -15.92
C TYR A 330 1.06 -7.07 -15.84
N ILE A 331 -0.10 -7.27 -15.21
CA ILE A 331 -0.78 -8.57 -15.11
C ILE A 331 -1.66 -8.86 -16.34
N GLN A 332 -2.28 -7.87 -16.96
CA GLN A 332 -3.32 -8.11 -17.98
C GLN A 332 -2.80 -8.09 -19.43
N GLU A 333 -1.78 -7.30 -19.73
CA GLU A 333 -1.31 -7.08 -21.10
C GLU A 333 -0.44 -8.24 -21.63
N ASP A 334 0.16 -9.02 -20.74
CA ASP A 334 0.96 -10.19 -21.08
C ASP A 334 0.47 -11.42 -20.31
N ARG A 335 -0.37 -12.21 -20.98
CA ARG A 335 -1.00 -13.40 -20.39
C ARG A 335 -0.01 -14.51 -20.09
N GLU A 336 1.10 -14.62 -20.82
CA GLU A 336 2.09 -15.67 -20.56
C GLU A 336 2.94 -15.33 -19.33
N ARG A 337 3.33 -14.06 -19.19
CA ARG A 337 3.93 -13.56 -17.96
C ARG A 337 3.01 -13.74 -16.75
N ALA A 338 1.75 -13.35 -16.88
CA ALA A 338 0.78 -13.38 -15.78
C ALA A 338 0.59 -14.77 -15.16
N LYS A 339 0.53 -15.82 -15.99
CA LYS A 339 0.42 -17.23 -15.52
C LYS A 339 1.56 -17.65 -14.58
N ASN A 340 2.71 -17.00 -14.70
CA ASN A 340 3.92 -17.36 -13.98
C ASN A 340 4.27 -16.39 -12.85
N ILE A 341 3.42 -15.40 -12.57
CA ILE A 341 3.52 -14.60 -11.35
C ILE A 341 3.05 -15.47 -10.18
N LYS A 342 3.93 -15.73 -9.22
CA LYS A 342 3.66 -16.57 -8.05
C LYS A 342 3.22 -15.76 -6.84
N TRP A 343 3.81 -14.57 -6.67
CA TRP A 343 3.56 -13.69 -5.52
C TRP A 343 3.63 -12.23 -5.94
N GLY A 344 2.74 -11.42 -5.36
CA GLY A 344 2.73 -9.95 -5.43
C GLY A 344 2.93 -9.33 -4.05
N MET A 345 3.78 -8.31 -3.92
CA MET A 345 3.93 -7.56 -2.67
C MET A 345 4.01 -6.06 -2.96
N SER A 346 3.03 -5.34 -2.46
CA SER A 346 2.93 -3.89 -2.64
C SER A 346 3.53 -3.16 -1.44
N LEU A 347 4.37 -2.16 -1.72
CA LEU A 347 5.00 -1.29 -0.73
C LEU A 347 4.36 0.10 -0.83
N ASP A 348 3.53 0.42 0.14
CA ASP A 348 2.77 1.65 0.19
C ASP A 348 2.90 2.26 1.59
N MET A 349 3.23 3.54 1.73
CA MET A 349 3.40 4.16 3.04
C MET A 349 4.34 3.39 4.00
N VAL A 350 5.46 2.87 3.49
CA VAL A 350 6.37 1.98 4.25
C VAL A 350 7.49 2.71 5.02
N GLY A 351 7.42 4.04 5.11
CA GLY A 351 8.47 4.87 5.72
C GLY A 351 8.13 5.53 7.05
N GLN A 352 6.92 5.36 7.58
CA GLN A 352 6.42 6.24 8.65
C GLN A 352 7.24 6.17 9.93
N ASN A 353 7.49 7.33 10.53
CA ASN A 353 7.90 7.46 11.91
C ASN A 353 6.67 7.52 12.82
N THR A 354 6.22 6.37 13.30
CA THR A 354 4.98 6.23 14.08
C THR A 354 4.97 7.03 15.38
N ALA A 355 6.13 7.42 15.91
CA ALA A 355 6.22 8.34 17.05
C ALA A 355 5.77 9.78 16.71
N LEU A 356 5.81 10.16 15.43
CA LEU A 356 5.41 11.46 14.92
C LEU A 356 4.06 11.42 14.19
N THR A 357 3.81 10.35 13.44
CA THR A 357 2.63 10.20 12.57
C THR A 357 1.46 9.53 13.25
N GLY A 358 1.69 8.81 14.36
CA GLY A 358 0.73 7.86 14.90
C GLY A 358 0.75 6.54 14.11
N GLY A 359 -0.34 5.78 14.24
CA GLY A 359 -0.50 4.52 13.51
C GLY A 359 0.46 3.41 13.93
N THR A 360 0.55 2.38 13.08
CA THR A 360 1.41 1.21 13.26
C THR A 360 1.76 0.65 11.89
N PHE A 361 2.83 -0.14 11.79
CA PHE A 361 3.04 -0.95 10.61
C PHE A 361 1.98 -2.04 10.52
N LEU A 362 1.44 -2.23 9.32
CA LEU A 362 0.37 -3.15 8.99
C LEU A 362 0.77 -4.03 7.80
N ILE A 363 0.45 -5.31 7.90
CA ILE A 363 0.28 -6.19 6.75
C ILE A 363 -1.22 -6.30 6.47
N GLU A 364 -1.68 -5.74 5.34
CA GLU A 364 -3.03 -6.03 4.88
C GLU A 364 -3.04 -7.39 4.19
N LYS A 365 -3.82 -8.30 4.77
CA LYS A 365 -3.91 -9.68 4.32
C LYS A 365 -4.68 -9.81 3.01
N MET A 366 -4.38 -10.88 2.28
CA MET A 366 -5.29 -11.42 1.27
C MET A 366 -6.62 -11.84 1.93
N PRO A 367 -7.75 -11.85 1.20
CA PRO A 367 -9.05 -12.30 1.71
C PRO A 367 -8.98 -13.66 2.43
N ASP A 368 -9.12 -13.63 3.75
CA ASP A 368 -9.25 -14.79 4.63
C ASP A 368 -10.57 -14.69 5.43
N PRO A 369 -10.94 -15.71 6.23
CA PRO A 369 -12.21 -15.66 6.96
C PRO A 369 -12.29 -14.51 7.99
N GLY A 370 -11.16 -13.91 8.39
CA GLY A 370 -11.12 -12.72 9.24
C GLY A 370 -11.72 -11.46 8.61
N ALA A 371 -11.77 -11.40 7.26
CA ALA A 371 -12.46 -10.34 6.51
C ALA A 371 -13.97 -10.59 6.33
N ILE A 372 -14.47 -11.76 6.73
CA ILE A 372 -15.90 -12.08 6.79
C ILE A 372 -16.41 -11.85 8.22
N TRP A 373 -15.68 -12.40 9.20
CA TRP A 373 -16.00 -12.29 10.63
C TRP A 373 -14.85 -11.62 11.37
N VAL A 374 -14.92 -10.30 11.46
CA VAL A 374 -13.95 -9.49 12.20
C VAL A 374 -14.17 -9.69 13.70
N ARG A 375 -13.32 -10.52 14.32
CA ARG A 375 -13.35 -10.84 15.76
C ARG A 375 -11.97 -11.25 16.29
N GLY A 376 -11.83 -11.25 17.62
CA GLY A 376 -10.60 -11.68 18.28
C GLY A 376 -9.43 -10.74 17.94
N VAL A 377 -8.41 -11.27 17.28
CA VAL A 377 -7.23 -10.51 16.84
C VAL A 377 -7.48 -9.69 15.57
N GLU A 378 -8.56 -9.95 14.84
CA GLU A 378 -8.89 -9.22 13.61
C GLU A 378 -9.43 -7.83 13.92
N LYS A 379 -8.82 -6.82 13.33
CA LYS A 379 -9.26 -5.44 13.42
C LYS A 379 -8.98 -4.73 12.10
N HIS A 380 -10.02 -4.14 11.51
CA HIS A 380 -9.83 -3.21 10.40
C HIS A 380 -9.06 -1.97 10.85
N SER A 381 -8.28 -1.40 9.94
CA SER A 381 -7.72 -0.08 10.11
C SER A 381 -8.85 0.98 10.06
N GLU A 382 -8.56 2.25 10.36
CA GLU A 382 -9.56 3.32 10.22
C GLU A 382 -9.93 3.61 8.76
N TRP A 383 -9.15 3.11 7.78
CA TRP A 383 -9.53 3.12 6.36
C TRP A 383 -10.79 2.27 6.15
N GLY A 384 -10.83 1.11 6.80
CA GLY A 384 -11.98 0.24 6.84
C GLY A 384 -12.12 -0.64 5.60
N GLY A 385 -12.83 -1.75 5.77
CA GLY A 385 -13.15 -2.68 4.70
C GLY A 385 -14.66 -2.78 4.49
N ARG A 386 -15.03 -3.57 3.48
CA ARG A 386 -16.42 -4.04 3.30
C ARG A 386 -16.51 -5.51 3.70
N PRO A 387 -17.65 -5.96 4.28
CA PRO A 387 -17.85 -7.38 4.56
C PRO A 387 -17.65 -8.23 3.30
N LEU A 388 -16.78 -9.23 3.39
CA LEU A 388 -16.54 -10.20 2.31
C LEU A 388 -17.47 -11.42 2.43
N GLN A 389 -17.52 -12.22 1.37
CA GLN A 389 -18.22 -13.49 1.34
C GLN A 389 -17.24 -14.66 1.19
N LYS A 390 -17.66 -15.89 1.52
CA LYS A 390 -16.83 -17.10 1.41
C LYS A 390 -16.24 -17.33 0.01
N LYS A 391 -16.95 -16.91 -1.04
CA LYS A 391 -16.49 -17.01 -2.43
C LYS A 391 -15.33 -16.06 -2.75
N ASP A 392 -15.13 -15.03 -1.94
CA ASP A 392 -14.09 -14.03 -2.13
C ASP A 392 -12.76 -14.45 -1.48
N LEU A 393 -12.76 -15.52 -0.67
CA LEU A 393 -11.58 -16.05 0.01
C LEU A 393 -10.47 -16.47 -0.97
N LYS A 394 -9.23 -16.13 -0.62
CA LYS A 394 -8.00 -16.41 -1.37
C LYS A 394 -7.03 -17.18 -0.47
N PRO A 395 -7.26 -18.48 -0.23
CA PRO A 395 -6.40 -19.29 0.64
C PRO A 395 -5.01 -19.41 0.05
N HIS A 396 -3.99 -18.98 0.79
CA HIS A 396 -2.59 -19.12 0.41
C HIS A 396 -1.67 -18.89 1.62
N TYR A 397 -0.56 -19.63 1.75
CA TYR A 397 0.37 -19.54 2.89
C TYR A 397 1.05 -18.17 3.06
N PHE A 398 0.87 -17.27 2.08
CA PHE A 398 1.64 -16.04 1.98
C PHE A 398 1.22 -14.99 3.02
N ASN A 399 -0.04 -15.04 3.50
CA ASN A 399 -0.50 -14.28 4.67
C ASN A 399 0.35 -14.65 5.90
N ASP A 400 0.30 -15.92 6.31
CA ASP A 400 0.96 -16.39 7.53
C ASP A 400 2.49 -16.28 7.44
N LEU A 401 3.06 -16.44 6.24
CA LEU A 401 4.49 -16.25 5.98
C LEU A 401 4.93 -14.81 6.20
N ALA A 402 4.21 -13.85 5.61
CA ALA A 402 4.57 -12.43 5.71
C ALA A 402 4.41 -11.95 7.15
N ILE A 403 3.29 -12.29 7.80
CA ILE A 403 3.02 -11.94 9.20
C ILE A 403 4.13 -12.49 10.11
N GLY A 404 4.41 -13.79 10.05
CA GLY A 404 5.42 -14.38 10.93
C GLY A 404 6.83 -13.81 10.73
N ILE A 405 7.21 -13.45 9.50
CA ILE A 405 8.51 -12.80 9.24
C ILE A 405 8.56 -11.39 9.83
N PHE A 406 7.52 -10.59 9.64
CA PHE A 406 7.51 -9.23 10.16
C PHE A 406 7.35 -9.19 11.68
N GLU A 407 6.55 -10.06 12.28
CA GLU A 407 6.46 -10.22 13.74
C GLU A 407 7.83 -10.58 14.33
N HIS A 408 8.57 -11.52 13.73
CA HIS A 408 9.94 -11.86 14.16
C HIS A 408 10.92 -10.70 14.06
N ILE A 409 10.83 -9.89 12.99
CA ILE A 409 11.61 -8.66 12.87
C ILE A 409 11.21 -7.67 13.97
N GLY A 410 9.90 -7.51 14.20
CA GLY A 410 9.33 -6.67 15.24
C GLY A 410 9.84 -7.03 16.62
N GLU A 411 9.79 -8.30 17.01
CA GLU A 411 10.33 -8.80 18.27
C GLU A 411 11.82 -8.53 18.43
N LYS A 412 12.61 -8.75 17.37
CA LYS A 412 14.07 -8.51 17.40
C LYS A 412 14.45 -7.03 17.49
N LYS A 413 13.62 -6.15 16.96
CA LYS A 413 13.92 -4.70 16.81
C LYS A 413 13.13 -3.83 17.77
N ASP A 414 12.27 -4.42 18.61
CA ASP A 414 11.28 -3.69 19.41
C ASP A 414 10.42 -2.75 18.54
N TRP A 415 9.89 -3.30 17.45
CA TRP A 415 9.10 -2.57 16.45
C TRP A 415 7.70 -3.17 16.36
N GLU A 416 6.69 -2.32 16.52
CA GLU A 416 5.29 -2.76 16.54
C GLU A 416 4.83 -3.16 15.14
N VAL A 417 4.48 -4.44 15.00
CA VAL A 417 3.92 -5.02 13.77
C VAL A 417 2.52 -5.49 14.07
N LYS A 418 1.57 -5.10 13.21
CA LYS A 418 0.20 -5.60 13.23
C LYS A 418 -0.21 -6.03 11.83
N PHE A 419 -1.39 -6.61 11.72
CA PHE A 419 -2.02 -6.92 10.44
C PHE A 419 -3.49 -6.50 10.50
N ASN A 420 -4.08 -6.31 9.32
CA ASN A 420 -5.50 -6.03 9.18
C ASN A 420 -6.15 -6.97 8.15
N PRO A 421 -7.46 -7.24 8.26
CA PRO A 421 -8.19 -7.94 7.21
C PRO A 421 -8.13 -7.17 5.88
N PHE A 422 -8.45 -7.84 4.78
CA PHE A 422 -8.50 -7.21 3.46
C PHE A 422 -9.43 -5.99 3.43
N GLU A 423 -8.92 -4.87 2.95
CA GLU A 423 -9.61 -3.58 2.81
C GLU A 423 -9.55 -3.09 1.36
N GLY A 424 -8.46 -3.41 0.66
CA GLY A 424 -8.17 -2.96 -0.69
C GLY A 424 -7.76 -1.50 -0.73
N GLY A 425 -7.53 -1.00 -1.94
CA GLY A 425 -7.22 0.42 -2.16
C GLY A 425 -5.84 0.70 -2.71
N SER A 426 -4.96 -0.30 -2.84
CA SER A 426 -3.59 -0.13 -3.36
C SER A 426 -3.22 -1.20 -4.40
N ASP A 427 -1.94 -1.23 -4.79
CA ASP A 427 -1.37 -2.06 -5.87
C ASP A 427 -1.50 -3.58 -5.67
N HIS A 428 -1.89 -4.06 -4.49
CA HIS A 428 -2.06 -5.50 -4.24
C HIS A 428 -3.36 -6.03 -4.87
N VAL A 429 -4.35 -5.16 -5.06
CA VAL A 429 -5.69 -5.52 -5.57
C VAL A 429 -5.65 -6.14 -6.99
N PRO A 430 -4.86 -5.62 -7.96
CA PRO A 430 -4.67 -6.27 -9.25
C PRO A 430 -4.16 -7.70 -9.20
N PHE A 431 -3.23 -8.04 -8.29
CA PHE A 431 -2.77 -9.43 -8.13
C PHE A 431 -3.93 -10.34 -7.74
N LEU A 432 -4.69 -9.95 -6.71
CA LEU A 432 -5.84 -10.72 -6.22
C LEU A 432 -6.94 -10.89 -7.27
N SER A 433 -7.18 -9.84 -8.06
CA SER A 433 -8.10 -9.84 -9.21
C SER A 433 -7.63 -10.80 -10.31
N GLY A 434 -6.31 -10.92 -10.50
CA GLY A 434 -5.67 -11.90 -11.38
C GLY A 434 -5.54 -13.32 -10.80
N ASN A 435 -6.10 -13.56 -9.60
CA ASN A 435 -5.94 -14.81 -8.85
C ASN A 435 -4.47 -15.16 -8.52
N ILE A 436 -3.67 -14.12 -8.30
CA ILE A 436 -2.30 -14.19 -7.83
C ILE A 436 -2.29 -13.79 -6.34
N PRO A 437 -1.58 -14.52 -5.46
CA PRO A 437 -1.37 -14.11 -4.07
C PRO A 437 -0.73 -12.72 -4.00
N GLY A 438 -1.35 -11.78 -3.30
CA GLY A 438 -0.92 -10.37 -3.25
C GLY A 438 -1.20 -9.71 -1.91
N LEU A 439 -0.18 -9.15 -1.24
CA LEU A 439 -0.31 -8.45 0.04
C LEU A 439 0.12 -6.99 -0.08
N LEU A 440 -0.33 -6.16 0.85
CA LEU A 440 0.11 -4.78 1.02
C LEU A 440 0.86 -4.65 2.34
N LEU A 441 2.05 -4.06 2.29
CA LEU A 441 2.78 -3.58 3.45
C LEU A 441 2.58 -2.07 3.54
N TRP A 442 2.08 -1.60 4.67
CA TRP A 442 1.72 -0.20 4.83
C TRP A 442 1.68 0.26 6.29
N HIS A 443 1.39 1.54 6.52
CA HIS A 443 1.20 2.08 7.86
C HIS A 443 -0.10 2.88 7.95
N PHE A 444 -0.89 2.60 8.98
CA PHE A 444 -2.15 3.30 9.25
C PHE A 444 -2.52 3.20 10.74
N THR A 445 -3.25 4.15 11.35
CA THR A 445 -3.68 5.45 10.83
C THR A 445 -2.58 6.51 10.91
N ASP A 446 -2.22 7.10 9.76
CA ASP A 446 -1.28 8.23 9.68
C ASP A 446 -2.05 9.56 9.73
N GLU A 447 -1.71 10.39 10.71
CA GLU A 447 -2.30 11.73 10.88
C GLU A 447 -1.97 12.68 9.71
N PHE A 448 -0.95 12.38 8.89
CA PHE A 448 -0.53 13.20 7.75
C PHE A 448 -0.92 12.63 6.39
N TYR A 449 -1.55 11.45 6.35
CA TYR A 449 -2.00 10.79 5.12
C TYR A 449 -2.75 11.76 4.19
N HIS A 450 -2.36 11.78 2.91
CA HIS A 450 -2.86 12.67 1.87
C HIS A 450 -2.75 14.19 2.15
N THR A 451 -1.92 14.62 3.09
CA THR A 451 -1.71 16.05 3.38
C THR A 451 -0.36 16.57 2.91
N ASP A 452 -0.22 17.89 2.81
CA ASP A 452 1.07 18.53 2.58
C ASP A 452 1.97 18.56 3.83
N GLY A 453 1.50 17.97 4.94
CA GLY A 453 2.30 17.64 6.10
C GLY A 453 3.01 16.29 6.01
N ASP A 454 2.68 15.44 5.03
CA ASP A 454 3.41 14.19 4.77
C ASP A 454 4.75 14.49 4.08
N ARG A 455 5.77 14.77 4.90
CA ARG A 455 7.09 15.26 4.47
C ARG A 455 8.21 14.42 5.06
N LEU A 456 9.40 14.59 4.50
CA LEU A 456 10.59 13.80 4.84
C LEU A 456 10.88 13.71 6.35
N ASP A 457 10.56 14.73 7.15
CA ASP A 457 10.74 14.69 8.61
C ASP A 457 9.79 13.72 9.34
N LYS A 458 8.79 13.19 8.65
CA LYS A 458 7.89 12.11 9.11
C LYS A 458 8.36 10.72 8.71
N VAL A 459 9.51 10.61 8.05
CA VAL A 459 10.07 9.34 7.57
C VAL A 459 11.13 8.81 8.54
N SER A 460 10.97 7.56 8.97
CA SER A 460 11.92 6.84 9.83
C SER A 460 12.83 5.95 8.99
N LYS A 461 14.15 6.18 9.07
CA LYS A 461 15.15 5.32 8.43
C LYS A 461 15.13 3.89 8.96
N GLU A 462 14.83 3.70 10.24
CA GLU A 462 14.70 2.36 10.82
C GLU A 462 13.45 1.64 10.31
N THR A 463 12.35 2.38 10.09
CA THR A 463 11.14 1.80 9.50
C THR A 463 11.41 1.38 8.06
N LEU A 464 12.04 2.25 7.25
CA LEU A 464 12.47 1.90 5.89
C LEU A 464 13.37 0.65 5.88
N HIS A 465 14.29 0.54 6.86
CA HIS A 465 15.17 -0.62 7.03
C HIS A 465 14.40 -1.89 7.36
N ASN A 466 13.54 -1.86 8.37
CA ASN A 466 12.77 -3.03 8.81
C ASN A 466 11.86 -3.55 7.69
N VAL A 467 11.12 -2.66 7.01
CA VAL A 467 10.25 -3.05 5.90
C VAL A 467 11.06 -3.61 4.73
N GLY A 468 12.14 -2.93 4.36
CA GLY A 468 13.04 -3.36 3.28
C GLY A 468 13.71 -4.70 3.54
N VAL A 469 14.14 -4.96 4.78
CA VAL A 469 14.72 -6.23 5.21
C VAL A 469 13.71 -7.37 5.09
N GLY A 470 12.49 -7.18 5.61
CA GLY A 470 11.42 -8.17 5.53
C GLY A 470 11.01 -8.49 4.09
N ALA A 471 10.77 -7.46 3.28
CA ALA A 471 10.45 -7.60 1.87
C ALA A 471 11.55 -8.35 1.10
N MET A 472 12.82 -7.93 1.26
CA MET A 472 13.95 -8.55 0.57
C MET A 472 14.17 -10.00 1.01
N MET A 473 14.10 -10.31 2.31
CA MET A 473 14.32 -11.69 2.77
C MET A 473 13.21 -12.64 2.30
N ILE A 474 11.95 -12.19 2.26
CA ILE A 474 10.82 -12.97 1.73
C ILE A 474 11.05 -13.32 0.26
N SER A 475 11.33 -12.32 -0.58
CA SER A 475 11.52 -12.53 -2.02
C SER A 475 12.74 -13.42 -2.31
N LEU A 476 13.88 -13.19 -1.65
CA LEU A 476 15.07 -14.03 -1.80
C LEU A 476 14.80 -15.47 -1.39
N MET A 477 14.14 -15.67 -0.24
CA MET A 477 13.84 -17.01 0.26
C MET A 477 12.93 -17.79 -0.70
N LEU A 478 11.84 -17.18 -1.18
CA LEU A 478 10.90 -17.82 -2.09
C LEU A 478 11.50 -18.09 -3.48
N THR A 479 12.38 -17.20 -3.95
CA THR A 479 12.98 -17.31 -5.29
C THR A 479 14.24 -18.16 -5.33
N GLU A 480 15.05 -18.26 -4.27
CA GLU A 480 16.16 -19.23 -4.18
C GLU A 480 15.68 -20.66 -4.03
N ASN A 481 14.52 -20.87 -3.40
CA ASN A 481 13.88 -22.18 -3.29
C ASN A 481 14.82 -23.29 -2.76
N LYS A 482 15.51 -23.01 -1.65
CA LYS A 482 16.40 -24.00 -1.01
C LYS A 482 15.63 -25.28 -0.70
N PRO A 483 16.28 -26.46 -0.71
CA PRO A 483 15.59 -27.76 -0.63
C PRO A 483 14.62 -27.91 0.54
N GLN A 484 14.88 -27.25 1.68
CA GLN A 484 14.06 -27.33 2.88
C GLN A 484 12.88 -26.34 2.88
N LEU A 485 12.82 -25.38 1.95
CA LEU A 485 11.88 -24.26 1.97
C LEU A 485 10.43 -24.71 2.12
N ALA A 486 9.98 -25.63 1.26
CA ALA A 486 8.60 -26.08 1.24
C ALA A 486 8.21 -26.73 2.58
N ASP A 487 9.06 -27.61 3.13
CA ASP A 487 8.81 -28.22 4.44
C ASP A 487 8.80 -27.19 5.57
N ARG A 488 9.65 -26.17 5.51
CA ARG A 488 9.70 -25.08 6.50
C ARG A 488 8.46 -24.20 6.44
N ILE A 489 7.99 -23.83 5.25
CA ILE A 489 6.76 -23.06 5.07
C ILE A 489 5.55 -23.89 5.51
N LEU A 490 5.46 -25.18 5.13
CA LEU A 490 4.38 -26.06 5.57
C LEU A 490 4.35 -26.19 7.09
N LEU A 491 5.51 -26.35 7.73
CA LEU A 491 5.60 -26.40 9.20
C LEU A 491 5.13 -25.08 9.84
N HIS A 492 5.63 -23.94 9.35
CA HIS A 492 5.25 -22.60 9.82
C HIS A 492 3.73 -22.40 9.74
N VAL A 493 3.17 -22.53 8.53
CA VAL A 493 1.73 -22.28 8.32
C VAL A 493 0.84 -23.29 9.04
N SER A 494 1.30 -24.53 9.25
CA SER A 494 0.55 -25.50 10.07
C SER A 494 0.53 -25.15 11.56
N THR A 495 1.58 -24.46 12.04
CA THR A 495 1.68 -23.96 13.42
C THR A 495 0.75 -22.76 13.59
N GLU A 496 0.80 -21.80 12.66
CA GLU A 496 -0.10 -20.64 12.64
C GLU A 496 -1.57 -21.06 12.54
N ALA A 497 -1.87 -22.03 11.67
CA ALA A 497 -3.21 -22.61 11.57
C ALA A 497 -3.69 -23.19 12.90
N ALA A 498 -2.85 -23.94 13.61
CA ALA A 498 -3.21 -24.54 14.90
C ALA A 498 -3.49 -23.48 15.97
N MET A 499 -2.66 -22.42 16.02
CA MET A 499 -2.86 -21.29 16.92
C MET A 499 -4.16 -20.55 16.60
N ARG A 500 -4.38 -20.24 15.32
CA ARG A 500 -5.58 -19.55 14.87
C ARG A 500 -6.85 -20.36 15.15
N LEU A 501 -6.89 -21.63 14.76
CA LEU A 501 -8.06 -22.50 14.97
C LEU A 501 -8.38 -22.71 16.44
N THR A 502 -7.36 -22.72 17.32
CA THR A 502 -7.56 -22.78 18.76
C THR A 502 -8.19 -21.50 19.30
N ALA A 503 -7.72 -20.32 18.84
CA ALA A 503 -8.30 -19.04 19.21
C ALA A 503 -9.76 -18.93 18.73
N GLU A 504 -10.04 -19.31 17.48
CA GLU A 504 -11.38 -19.31 16.92
C GLU A 504 -12.33 -20.28 17.65
N ALA A 505 -11.84 -21.45 18.07
CA ALA A 505 -12.62 -22.39 18.88
C ALA A 505 -13.04 -21.80 20.22
N ARG A 506 -12.13 -21.06 20.88
CA ARG A 506 -12.42 -20.38 22.16
C ARG A 506 -13.42 -19.25 21.97
N LEU A 507 -13.26 -18.43 20.92
CA LEU A 507 -14.22 -17.37 20.56
C LEU A 507 -15.60 -17.95 20.28
N SER A 508 -15.64 -19.04 19.51
CA SER A 508 -16.91 -19.69 19.16
C SER A 508 -17.62 -20.25 20.40
N GLN A 509 -16.90 -20.91 21.32
CA GLN A 509 -17.51 -21.39 22.56
C GLN A 509 -18.01 -20.22 23.42
N PHE A 510 -17.22 -19.15 23.53
CA PHE A 510 -17.63 -17.95 24.28
C PHE A 510 -18.90 -17.31 23.72
N GLU A 511 -19.05 -17.24 22.40
CA GLU A 511 -20.26 -16.70 21.76
C GLU A 511 -21.48 -17.62 21.97
N VAL A 512 -21.30 -18.95 21.86
CA VAL A 512 -22.38 -19.92 22.15
C VAL A 512 -22.83 -19.84 23.61
N ASP A 513 -21.90 -19.71 24.56
CA ASP A 513 -22.20 -19.55 25.99
C ASP A 513 -23.04 -18.29 26.26
N ARG A 514 -22.97 -17.29 25.38
CA ARG A 514 -23.76 -16.04 25.43
C ARG A 514 -25.06 -16.10 24.60
N GLY A 515 -25.42 -17.29 24.11
CA GLY A 515 -26.67 -17.54 23.40
C GLY A 515 -26.62 -17.26 21.90
N LYS A 516 -25.44 -17.14 21.29
CA LYS A 516 -25.34 -17.13 19.81
C LYS A 516 -25.70 -18.48 19.22
N ASP A 517 -26.12 -18.46 17.96
CA ASP A 517 -26.48 -19.68 17.24
C ASP A 517 -25.26 -20.59 17.05
N LYS A 518 -25.37 -21.79 17.61
CA LYS A 518 -24.36 -22.83 17.56
C LYS A 518 -24.03 -23.26 16.13
N GLU A 519 -25.02 -23.31 15.24
CA GLU A 519 -24.76 -23.74 13.85
C GLU A 519 -24.02 -22.65 13.07
N ALA A 520 -24.30 -21.37 13.33
CA ALA A 520 -23.51 -20.25 12.81
C ALA A 520 -22.04 -20.31 13.28
N GLU A 521 -21.80 -20.59 14.55
CA GLU A 521 -20.42 -20.71 15.08
C GLU A 521 -19.67 -21.93 14.53
N LYS A 522 -20.37 -23.06 14.33
CA LYS A 522 -19.79 -24.20 13.59
C LYS A 522 -19.45 -23.85 12.16
N ASP A 523 -20.25 -23.03 11.49
CA ASP A 523 -20.00 -22.58 10.13
C ASP A 523 -18.73 -21.72 10.01
N ILE A 524 -18.49 -20.84 10.99
CA ILE A 524 -17.25 -20.05 11.07
C ILE A 524 -16.04 -21.00 11.23
N LEU A 525 -16.10 -21.92 12.18
CA LEU A 525 -15.02 -22.89 12.40
C LEU A 525 -14.76 -23.76 11.17
N ASN A 526 -15.82 -24.30 10.56
CA ASN A 526 -15.70 -25.09 9.33
C ASN A 526 -15.04 -24.28 8.21
N THR A 527 -15.41 -23.01 8.06
CA THR A 527 -14.82 -22.13 7.05
C THR A 527 -13.32 -21.92 7.29
N TRP A 528 -12.88 -21.76 8.54
CA TRP A 528 -11.46 -21.69 8.88
C TRP A 528 -10.70 -23.00 8.62
N PHE A 529 -11.28 -24.15 8.99
CA PHE A 529 -10.67 -25.45 8.70
C PHE A 529 -10.54 -25.70 7.18
N ASP A 530 -11.57 -25.39 6.42
CA ASP A 530 -11.56 -25.51 4.96
C ASP A 530 -10.53 -24.54 4.32
N TYR A 531 -10.44 -23.31 4.85
CA TYR A 531 -9.46 -22.32 4.41
C TYR A 531 -8.03 -22.85 4.61
N TYR A 532 -7.66 -23.28 5.82
CA TYR A 532 -6.31 -23.78 6.09
C TYR A 532 -5.99 -25.09 5.35
N GLY A 533 -6.99 -25.94 5.14
CA GLY A 533 -6.82 -27.14 4.32
C GLY A 533 -6.38 -26.81 2.89
N LYS A 534 -6.91 -25.72 2.32
CA LYS A 534 -6.52 -25.18 0.99
C LYS A 534 -5.19 -24.42 1.06
N VAL A 535 -4.92 -23.67 2.13
CA VAL A 535 -3.64 -22.99 2.35
C VAL A 535 -2.47 -23.99 2.31
N PHE A 536 -2.62 -25.15 2.96
CA PHE A 536 -1.57 -26.17 2.95
C PHE A 536 -1.30 -26.69 1.54
N ASP A 537 -2.32 -26.84 0.70
CA ASP A 537 -2.15 -27.27 -0.69
C ASP A 537 -1.36 -26.25 -1.52
N THR A 538 -1.44 -24.95 -1.21
CA THR A 538 -0.71 -23.94 -1.99
C THR A 538 0.80 -24.05 -1.84
N THR A 539 1.31 -24.67 -0.76
CA THR A 539 2.76 -24.91 -0.59
C THR A 539 3.39 -25.80 -1.67
N LEU A 540 2.59 -26.49 -2.48
CA LEU A 540 3.06 -27.25 -3.64
C LEU A 540 3.64 -26.36 -4.75
N ASP A 541 3.22 -25.09 -4.84
CA ASP A 541 3.68 -24.14 -5.85
C ASP A 541 5.16 -23.73 -5.68
N LEU A 542 5.73 -23.98 -4.49
CA LEU A 542 7.14 -23.78 -4.17
C LEU A 542 8.06 -24.70 -4.98
N ASN A 543 7.52 -25.76 -5.60
CA ASN A 543 8.27 -26.81 -6.30
C ASN A 543 9.27 -27.53 -5.37
N PRO A 544 8.76 -28.31 -4.39
CA PRO A 544 9.59 -29.04 -3.43
C PRO A 544 10.55 -29.99 -4.15
N LYS A 545 11.81 -30.01 -3.69
CA LYS A 545 12.88 -30.80 -4.33
C LYS A 545 12.68 -32.31 -4.13
N ASP A 546 12.24 -32.74 -2.95
CA ASP A 546 11.79 -34.11 -2.68
C ASP A 546 10.25 -34.20 -2.68
N LYS A 547 9.68 -34.38 -3.88
CA LYS A 547 8.22 -34.37 -4.07
C LYS A 547 7.51 -35.49 -3.32
N VAL A 548 8.12 -36.66 -3.20
CA VAL A 548 7.49 -37.83 -2.58
C VAL A 548 7.43 -37.65 -1.07
N ALA A 549 8.55 -37.28 -0.45
CA ALA A 549 8.57 -37.00 0.98
C ALA A 549 7.66 -35.82 1.33
N PHE A 550 7.68 -34.76 0.53
CA PHE A 550 6.85 -33.58 0.75
C PHE A 550 5.36 -33.89 0.64
N GLN A 551 4.92 -34.61 -0.40
CA GLN A 551 3.51 -35.01 -0.55
C GLN A 551 3.03 -35.84 0.63
N LYS A 552 3.89 -36.74 1.14
CA LYS A 552 3.58 -37.50 2.34
C LYS A 552 3.44 -36.58 3.57
N ASN A 553 4.34 -35.60 3.74
CA ASN A 553 4.27 -34.63 4.84
C ASN A 553 2.98 -33.79 4.77
N LEU A 554 2.66 -33.26 3.59
CA LEU A 554 1.42 -32.53 3.33
C LEU A 554 0.16 -33.36 3.66
N SER A 555 0.12 -34.61 3.21
CA SER A 555 -0.99 -35.52 3.51
C SER A 555 -1.13 -35.81 5.01
N ASP A 556 -0.01 -36.04 5.71
CA ASP A 556 0.02 -36.24 7.16
C ASP A 556 -0.51 -34.96 7.87
N THR A 557 -0.09 -33.77 7.45
CA THR A 557 -0.52 -32.47 8.00
C THR A 557 -2.02 -32.21 7.79
N LYS A 558 -2.54 -32.44 6.58
CA LYS A 558 -3.98 -32.30 6.30
C LYS A 558 -4.82 -33.30 7.09
N SER A 559 -4.37 -34.54 7.24
CA SER A 559 -5.06 -35.54 8.06
C SER A 559 -5.16 -35.09 9.51
N ALA A 560 -4.08 -34.50 10.04
CA ALA A 560 -4.04 -33.98 11.40
C ALA A 560 -5.00 -32.78 11.58
N LEU A 561 -5.09 -31.88 10.60
CA LEU A 561 -6.06 -30.78 10.57
C LEU A 561 -7.51 -31.28 10.65
N TRP A 562 -7.87 -32.30 9.87
CA TRP A 562 -9.23 -32.85 9.86
C TRP A 562 -9.58 -33.59 11.15
N GLN A 563 -8.61 -34.25 11.79
CA GLN A 563 -8.80 -34.81 13.13
C GLN A 563 -9.05 -33.72 14.17
N LEU A 564 -8.27 -32.63 14.12
CA LEU A 564 -8.48 -31.45 14.97
C LEU A 564 -9.89 -30.87 14.76
N ARG A 565 -10.35 -30.74 13.51
CA ARG A 565 -11.71 -30.30 13.20
C ARG A 565 -12.76 -31.14 13.90
N GLY A 566 -12.68 -32.47 13.79
CA GLY A 566 -13.65 -33.37 14.42
C GLY A 566 -13.74 -33.18 15.95
N ILE A 567 -12.58 -33.00 16.60
CA ILE A 567 -12.51 -32.73 18.03
C ILE A 567 -13.08 -31.36 18.37
N THR A 568 -12.69 -30.31 17.64
CA THR A 568 -13.10 -28.93 17.90
C THR A 568 -14.61 -28.75 17.71
N ILE A 569 -15.16 -29.21 16.58
CA ILE A 569 -16.59 -29.11 16.28
C ILE A 569 -17.42 -29.96 17.25
N GLY A 570 -16.93 -31.15 17.61
CA GLY A 570 -17.61 -32.04 18.56
C GLY A 570 -17.63 -31.54 20.00
N LYS A 571 -16.68 -30.68 20.38
CA LYS A 571 -16.59 -30.09 21.73
C LYS A 571 -17.38 -28.80 21.90
N LEU A 572 -17.80 -28.15 20.81
CA LEU A 572 -18.61 -26.94 20.88
C LEU A 572 -19.96 -27.31 21.52
N LYS A 573 -20.16 -26.91 22.78
CA LYS A 573 -21.32 -27.27 23.58
C LYS A 573 -22.45 -26.28 23.37
#